data_AF-A0A3D2VR01-F1
#
_entry.id   AF-A0A3D2VR01-F1
#
_cell.length_a   1.000
_cell.length_b   1.000
_cell.length_c   1.000
_cell.angle_alpha   90.00
_cell.angle_beta   90.00
_cell.angle_gamma   90.00
#
_symmetry.space_group_name_H-M   'P 1'
#
loop_
_entity.id
_entity.type
_entity.pdbx_description
1 polymer ?
#
loop_
_entity_poly.entity_id
_entity_poly.type
_entity_poly.pdbx_seq_one_letter_code
_entity_poly.pdbx_strand_id
1 'polypeptide(L)'
;MLYREAGQFKSSYAADQQLFPIRQDRIGISLLLLVAFVGVPLVAGEYWFSAILIPFLIFSLAALGLNILTGYAGQLSLGSAAFMAVGAYAAYNFQLRIDGIPILFSFIGAGLTAAGVGILFGLPSLWIKGFYLAVATLAAQFFIVWCLT
;
A
#
# COMPACT_ATOMS: atom_id res chain seq x y z
N MET A 1 6.74 8.59 27.63
CA MET A 1 7.56 7.37 27.65
C MET A 1 6.83 6.34 28.49
N LEU A 2 6.12 5.40 27.86
CA LEU A 2 5.18 4.49 28.53
C LEU A 2 5.86 3.40 29.36
N TYR A 3 7.17 3.16 29.18
CA TYR A 3 7.90 2.12 29.89
C TYR A 3 9.33 2.54 30.27
N ARG A 4 9.92 1.84 31.26
CA ARG A 4 11.28 2.07 31.74
C ARG A 4 12.29 1.35 30.83
N GLU A 5 13.15 2.13 30.17
CA GLU A 5 14.28 1.63 29.37
C GLU A 5 15.49 1.18 30.23
N ALA A 6 15.49 1.53 31.51
CA ALA A 6 16.57 1.20 32.44
C ALA A 6 16.67 -0.33 32.67
N GLY A 7 17.80 -0.93 32.27
CA GLY A 7 18.10 -2.36 32.43
C GLY A 7 18.16 -3.17 31.13
N GLN A 8 17.86 -2.56 29.96
CA GLN A 8 18.00 -3.22 28.66
C GLN A 8 19.38 -2.92 28.06
N PHE A 9 20.41 -3.66 28.50
CA PHE A 9 21.77 -3.48 27.99
C PHE A 9 21.91 -4.05 26.58
N LYS A 10 22.22 -3.18 25.61
CA LYS A 10 22.53 -3.57 24.23
C LYS A 10 24.01 -3.99 24.17
N SER A 11 24.28 -5.29 24.07
CA SER A 11 25.64 -5.84 24.10
C SER A 11 26.27 -6.06 22.72
N SER A 12 25.55 -5.79 21.62
CA SER A 12 26.02 -5.99 20.25
C SER A 12 25.42 -4.95 19.30
N TYR A 13 26.19 -4.52 18.30
CA TYR A 13 25.72 -3.62 17.23
C TYR A 13 24.51 -4.18 16.48
N ALA A 14 24.42 -5.50 16.32
CA ALA A 14 23.25 -6.15 15.70
C ALA A 14 21.98 -6.05 16.57
N ALA A 15 22.13 -5.91 17.90
CA ALA A 15 21.00 -5.68 18.81
C ALA A 15 20.50 -4.23 18.74
N ASP A 16 21.35 -3.29 18.32
CA ASP A 16 21.00 -1.88 18.15
C ASP A 16 20.25 -1.61 16.83
N GLN A 17 20.50 -2.42 15.80
CA GLN A 17 19.83 -2.35 14.50
C GLN A 17 18.45 -3.04 14.45
N GLN A 18 17.97 -3.63 15.56
CA GLN A 18 16.66 -4.30 15.56
C GLN A 18 15.51 -3.30 15.41
N LEU A 19 14.53 -3.63 14.55
CA LEU A 19 13.34 -2.81 14.31
C LEU A 19 12.54 -2.54 15.61
N PHE A 20 12.54 -3.50 16.54
CA PHE A 20 11.95 -3.39 17.88
C PHE A 20 12.97 -3.84 18.94
N PRO A 21 13.82 -2.91 19.42
CA PRO A 21 14.89 -3.23 20.36
C PRO A 21 14.36 -3.51 21.77
N ILE A 22 13.19 -2.95 22.12
CA ILE A 22 12.57 -3.11 23.44
C ILE A 22 11.62 -4.32 23.41
N ARG A 23 11.76 -5.24 24.38
CA ARG A 23 10.86 -6.40 24.51
C ARG A 23 9.38 -5.99 24.66
N GLN A 24 9.11 -4.90 25.37
CA GLN A 24 7.76 -4.37 25.57
C GLN A 24 7.15 -3.83 24.28
N ASP A 25 7.93 -3.18 23.41
CA ASP A 25 7.44 -2.74 22.09
C ASP A 25 7.07 -3.94 21.22
N ARG A 26 7.89 -5.00 21.23
CA ARG A 26 7.59 -6.24 20.52
C ARG A 26 6.28 -6.88 21.01
N ILE A 27 6.09 -6.93 22.33
CA ILE A 27 4.86 -7.47 22.93
C ILE A 27 3.66 -6.58 22.56
N GLY A 28 3.79 -5.25 22.67
CA GLY A 28 2.72 -4.30 22.33
C GLY A 28 2.29 -4.41 20.87
N ILE A 29 3.24 -4.50 19.94
CA ILE A 29 2.96 -4.67 18.51
C ILE A 29 2.35 -6.04 18.23
N SER A 30 2.84 -7.11 18.88
CA SER A 30 2.26 -8.44 18.72
C SER A 30 0.81 -8.51 19.23
N LEU A 31 0.50 -7.84 20.34
CA LEU A 31 -0.86 -7.69 20.87
C LEU A 31 -1.74 -6.90 19.91
N LEU A 32 -1.22 -5.80 19.37
CA LEU A 32 -1.95 -4.96 18.41
C LEU A 32 -2.28 -5.75 17.14
N LEU A 33 -1.32 -6.50 16.60
CA LEU A 33 -1.55 -7.38 15.45
C LEU A 33 -2.55 -8.49 15.76
N LEU A 34 -2.49 -9.08 16.96
CA LEU A 34 -3.44 -10.11 17.37
C LEU A 34 -4.86 -9.54 17.46
N VAL A 35 -5.04 -8.35 18.04
CA VAL A 35 -6.33 -7.67 18.07
C VAL A 35 -6.80 -7.34 16.66
N ALA A 36 -5.92 -6.86 15.77
CA ALA A 36 -6.27 -6.53 14.40
C ALA A 36 -6.70 -7.75 13.56
N PHE A 37 -6.01 -8.89 13.70
CA PHE A 37 -6.28 -10.09 12.88
C PHE A 37 -7.28 -11.07 13.50
N VAL A 38 -7.48 -11.05 14.83
CA VAL A 38 -8.37 -11.97 15.53
C VAL A 38 -9.54 -11.22 16.17
N GLY A 39 -9.27 -10.12 16.86
CA GLY A 39 -10.30 -9.34 17.55
C GLY A 39 -11.27 -8.65 16.59
N VAL A 40 -10.75 -7.97 15.56
CA VAL A 40 -11.58 -7.26 14.57
C VAL A 40 -12.52 -8.21 13.82
N PRO A 41 -12.07 -9.35 13.24
CA PRO A 41 -12.99 -10.22 12.51
C PRO A 41 -14.04 -10.93 13.36
N LEU A 42 -13.83 -11.06 14.67
CA LEU A 42 -14.83 -11.65 15.57
C LEU A 42 -15.92 -10.66 15.99
N VAL A 43 -15.67 -9.36 15.92
CA VAL A 43 -16.58 -8.31 16.42
C VAL A 43 -17.17 -7.47 15.27
N ALA A 44 -16.47 -7.35 14.14
CA ALA A 44 -16.91 -6.55 13.01
C ALA A 44 -18.04 -7.23 12.23
N GLY A 45 -19.18 -6.55 12.13
CA GLY A 45 -20.25 -6.95 11.21
C GLY A 45 -19.92 -6.60 9.76
N GLU A 46 -20.71 -7.12 8.82
CA GLU A 46 -20.53 -6.91 7.37
C GLU A 46 -20.45 -5.42 6.98
N TYR A 47 -21.24 -4.56 7.63
CA TYR A 47 -21.17 -3.12 7.44
C TYR A 47 -19.80 -2.54 7.82
N TRP A 48 -19.23 -2.95 8.96
CA TRP A 48 -17.92 -2.47 9.40
C TRP A 48 -16.80 -2.88 8.44
N PHE A 49 -16.88 -4.09 7.89
CA PHE A 49 -15.94 -4.54 6.88
C PHE A 49 -16.04 -3.71 5.60
N SER A 50 -17.23 -3.61 5.02
CA SER A 50 -17.43 -2.99 3.70
C SER A 50 -17.32 -1.47 3.73
N ALA A 51 -17.82 -0.81 4.78
CA ALA A 51 -17.85 0.65 4.85
C ALA A 51 -16.58 1.27 5.44
N ILE A 52 -15.86 0.54 6.30
CA ILE A 52 -14.76 1.11 7.07
C ILE A 52 -13.46 0.36 6.82
N LEU A 53 -13.41 -0.94 7.13
CA LEU A 53 -12.14 -1.67 7.18
C LEU A 53 -11.51 -1.86 5.80
N ILE A 54 -12.30 -2.26 4.79
CA ILE A 54 -11.81 -2.46 3.42
C ILE A 54 -11.36 -1.12 2.80
N PRO A 55 -12.17 -0.04 2.80
CA PRO A 55 -11.72 1.26 2.31
C PRO A 55 -10.49 1.79 3.05
N PHE A 56 -10.44 1.63 4.38
CA PHE A 56 -9.29 2.03 5.18
C PHE A 56 -8.01 1.30 4.71
N LEU A 57 -8.06 -0.02 4.53
CA LEU A 57 -6.92 -0.79 4.04
C LEU A 57 -6.49 -0.34 2.64
N ILE A 58 -7.44 -0.12 1.73
CA ILE A 58 -7.17 0.36 0.36
C ILE A 58 -6.49 1.73 0.39
N PHE A 59 -7.05 2.69 1.14
CA PHE A 59 -6.48 4.03 1.24
C PHE A 59 -5.14 4.04 1.98
N SER A 60 -4.94 3.15 2.96
CA SER A 60 -3.65 3.01 3.65
C SER A 60 -2.55 2.55 2.68
N LEU A 61 -2.86 1.58 1.81
CA LEU A 61 -1.94 1.13 0.77
C LEU A 61 -1.65 2.25 -0.24
N ALA A 62 -2.68 2.98 -0.66
CA ALA A 62 -2.52 4.13 -1.56
C ALA A 62 -1.68 5.25 -0.92
N ALA A 63 -1.86 5.52 0.37
CA ALA A 63 -1.11 6.51 1.12
C ALA A 63 0.36 6.11 1.27
N LEU A 64 0.66 4.83 1.51
CA LEU A 64 2.04 4.32 1.55
C LEU A 64 2.72 4.47 0.18
N GLY A 65 2.05 4.10 -0.91
CA GLY A 65 2.57 4.30 -2.26
C GLY A 65 2.83 5.77 -2.57
N LEU A 66 1.91 6.65 -2.19
CA LEU A 66 2.08 8.10 -2.34
C LEU A 66 3.22 8.64 -1.46
N ASN A 67 3.40 8.12 -0.24
CA ASN A 67 4.48 8.51 0.66
C ASN A 67 5.85 8.14 0.08
N ILE A 68 5.98 6.98 -0.57
CA ILE A 68 7.21 6.61 -1.28
C ILE A 68 7.53 7.66 -2.36
N LEU A 69 6.54 8.04 -3.15
CA LEU A 69 6.75 8.95 -4.28
C LEU A 69 6.99 10.41 -3.84
N THR A 70 6.17 10.92 -2.92
CA THR A 70 6.25 12.31 -2.45
C THR A 70 7.31 12.49 -1.38
N GLY A 71 7.44 11.55 -0.45
CA GLY A 71 8.35 11.63 0.68
C GLY A 71 9.79 11.27 0.32
N TYR A 72 10.02 10.18 -0.40
CA TYR A 72 11.38 9.73 -0.73
C TYR A 72 11.88 10.26 -2.08
N ALA A 73 11.04 10.27 -3.11
CA ALA A 73 11.43 10.75 -4.45
C ALA A 73 11.16 12.24 -4.68
N GLY A 74 10.41 12.91 -3.80
CA GLY A 74 10.10 14.34 -3.90
C GLY A 74 9.15 14.69 -5.07
N GLN A 75 8.43 13.72 -5.62
CA GLN A 75 7.57 13.90 -6.77
C GLN A 75 6.10 14.01 -6.35
N LEU A 76 5.43 15.09 -6.76
CA LEU A 76 3.98 15.22 -6.59
C LEU A 76 3.25 14.37 -7.63
N SER A 77 2.35 13.51 -7.17
CA SER A 77 1.47 12.71 -8.02
C SER A 77 0.02 12.89 -7.60
N LEU A 78 -0.80 13.27 -8.57
CA LEU A 78 -2.25 13.40 -8.44
C LEU A 78 -2.99 12.22 -9.10
N GLY A 79 -2.25 11.25 -9.67
CA GLY A 79 -2.79 10.15 -10.47
C GLY A 79 -2.90 8.81 -9.73
N SER A 80 -2.70 8.76 -8.42
CA SER A 80 -2.59 7.52 -7.64
C SER A 80 -3.86 6.65 -7.72
N ALA A 81 -5.05 7.27 -7.79
CA ALA A 81 -6.31 6.58 -7.89
C ALA A 81 -6.45 5.78 -9.20
N ALA A 82 -5.87 6.26 -10.30
CA ALA A 82 -5.91 5.55 -11.57
C ALA A 82 -5.02 4.31 -11.59
N PHE A 83 -3.81 4.39 -11.04
CA PHE A 83 -2.95 3.21 -10.92
C PHE A 83 -3.55 2.17 -9.98
N MET A 84 -4.23 2.60 -8.92
CA MET A 84 -5.03 1.73 -8.07
C MET A 84 -6.16 1.04 -8.84
N ALA A 85 -6.89 1.78 -9.70
CA ALA A 85 -7.95 1.22 -10.54
C ALA A 85 -7.41 0.16 -11.52
N VAL A 86 -6.27 0.40 -12.18
CA VAL A 86 -5.64 -0.59 -13.06
C VAL A 86 -5.36 -1.90 -12.33
N GLY A 87 -4.79 -1.83 -11.12
CA GLY A 87 -4.55 -3.02 -10.30
C GLY A 87 -5.84 -3.75 -9.93
N ALA A 88 -6.87 -3.02 -9.50
CA ALA A 88 -8.16 -3.61 -9.14
C ALA A 88 -8.83 -4.33 -10.33
N TYR A 89 -8.88 -3.68 -11.50
CA TYR A 89 -9.44 -4.27 -12.72
C TYR A 89 -8.61 -5.44 -13.24
N ALA A 90 -7.27 -5.38 -13.10
CA ALA A 90 -6.41 -6.50 -13.48
C ALA A 90 -6.64 -7.71 -12.57
N ALA A 91 -6.71 -7.53 -11.25
CA ALA A 91 -7.00 -8.61 -10.30
C ALA A 91 -8.36 -9.26 -10.62
N TYR A 92 -9.37 -8.44 -10.88
CA TYR A 92 -10.70 -8.89 -11.27
C TYR A 92 -10.68 -9.70 -12.58
N ASN A 93 -9.97 -9.22 -13.61
CA ASN A 93 -9.85 -9.92 -14.89
C ASN A 93 -9.07 -11.24 -14.77
N PHE A 94 -8.00 -11.30 -13.97
CA PHE A 94 -7.27 -12.54 -13.75
C PHE A 94 -8.15 -13.60 -13.08
N GLN A 95 -8.94 -13.19 -12.08
CA GLN A 95 -9.84 -14.10 -11.37
C GLN A 95 -11.01 -14.58 -12.24
N LEU A 96 -11.48 -13.75 -13.17
CA LEU A 96 -12.58 -14.10 -14.08
C LEU A 96 -12.15 -14.97 -15.26
N ARG A 97 -10.95 -14.74 -15.81
CA ARG A 97 -10.52 -15.35 -17.06
C ARG A 97 -9.68 -16.61 -16.85
N ILE A 98 -9.09 -16.77 -15.66
CA ILE A 98 -8.25 -17.91 -15.32
C ILE A 98 -8.94 -18.69 -14.21
N ASP A 99 -9.66 -19.73 -14.60
CA ASP A 99 -10.35 -20.61 -13.65
C ASP A 99 -9.33 -21.30 -12.73
N GLY A 100 -9.58 -21.23 -11.42
CA GLY A 100 -8.76 -21.90 -10.41
C GLY A 100 -7.42 -21.24 -10.07
N ILE A 101 -7.15 -20.02 -10.57
CA ILE A 101 -5.95 -19.30 -10.16
C ILE A 101 -5.99 -18.98 -8.65
N PRO A 102 -4.93 -19.26 -7.88
CA PRO A 102 -4.89 -18.87 -6.48
C PRO A 102 -4.88 -17.33 -6.35
N ILE A 103 -5.67 -16.80 -5.41
CA ILE A 103 -5.87 -15.36 -5.19
C ILE A 103 -4.54 -14.60 -5.08
N LEU A 104 -3.52 -15.22 -4.46
CA LEU A 104 -2.21 -14.60 -4.29
C LEU A 104 -1.50 -14.35 -5.64
N PHE A 105 -1.63 -15.27 -6.60
CA PHE A 105 -1.07 -15.06 -7.94
C PHE A 105 -1.85 -14.00 -8.71
N SER A 106 -3.18 -13.91 -8.54
CA SER A 106 -3.98 -12.82 -9.10
C SER A 106 -3.52 -11.45 -8.58
N PHE A 107 -3.23 -11.34 -7.28
CA PHE A 107 -2.72 -10.09 -6.70
C PHE A 107 -1.32 -9.72 -7.16
N ILE A 108 -0.41 -10.70 -7.26
CA ILE A 108 0.94 -10.46 -7.79
C ILE A 108 0.82 -10.02 -9.27
N GLY A 109 0.02 -10.73 -10.06
CA GLY A 109 -0.24 -10.37 -11.46
C GLY A 109 -0.82 -8.97 -11.60
N ALA A 110 -1.79 -8.60 -10.77
CA ALA A 110 -2.38 -7.27 -10.73
C ALA A 110 -1.38 -6.18 -10.31
N GLY A 111 -0.49 -6.47 -9.36
CA GLY A 111 0.59 -5.57 -8.97
C GLY A 111 1.58 -5.35 -10.11
N LEU A 112 1.93 -6.43 -10.84
CA LEU A 112 2.83 -6.36 -11.99
C LEU A 112 2.22 -5.60 -13.17
N THR A 113 0.93 -5.78 -13.44
CA THR A 113 0.24 -5.00 -14.50
C THR A 113 0.15 -3.52 -14.12
N ALA A 114 -0.22 -3.20 -12.87
CA ALA A 114 -0.24 -1.83 -12.39
C ALA A 114 1.16 -1.18 -12.44
N ALA A 115 2.21 -1.93 -12.07
CA ALA A 115 3.59 -1.49 -12.19
C ALA A 115 4.00 -1.28 -13.66
N GLY A 116 3.61 -2.18 -14.57
CA GLY A 116 3.89 -2.05 -15.99
C GLY A 116 3.24 -0.80 -16.61
N VAL A 117 1.97 -0.56 -16.29
CA VAL A 117 1.28 0.69 -16.70
C VAL A 117 1.93 1.90 -16.04
N GLY A 118 2.29 1.81 -14.76
CA GLY A 118 3.03 2.83 -14.04
C GLY A 118 4.37 3.18 -14.68
N ILE A 119 5.12 2.19 -15.19
CA ILE A 119 6.36 2.41 -15.92
C ILE A 119 6.08 3.08 -17.26
N LEU A 120 5.09 2.60 -18.02
CA LEU A 120 4.74 3.17 -19.33
C LEU A 120 4.37 4.66 -19.25
N PHE A 121 3.59 5.05 -18.25
CA PHE A 121 3.21 6.46 -18.03
C PHE A 121 4.25 7.24 -17.21
N GLY A 122 5.01 6.57 -16.35
CA GLY A 122 6.01 7.17 -15.47
C GLY A 122 7.29 7.52 -16.19
N LEU A 123 7.81 6.66 -17.07
CA LEU A 123 9.05 6.91 -17.83
C LEU A 123 9.04 8.26 -18.59
N PRO A 124 8.01 8.58 -19.41
CA PRO A 124 7.97 9.86 -20.11
C PRO A 124 7.78 11.03 -19.14
N SER A 125 7.12 10.81 -18.00
CA SER A 125 6.89 11.86 -17.00
C SER A 125 8.17 12.35 -16.32
N LEU A 126 9.20 11.49 -16.21
CA LEU A 126 10.51 11.84 -15.63
C LEU A 126 11.26 12.93 -16.40
N TRP A 127 10.91 13.15 -17.67
CA TRP A 127 11.51 14.19 -18.50
C TRP A 127 10.99 15.59 -18.14
N ILE A 128 9.96 15.66 -17.30
CA ILE A 128 9.20 16.86 -16.96
C ILE A 128 9.40 17.18 -15.47
N LYS A 129 9.67 18.45 -15.13
CA LYS A 129 10.01 18.84 -13.75
C LYS A 129 8.83 19.44 -12.98
N GLY A 130 8.76 19.12 -11.69
CA GLY A 130 7.95 19.83 -10.69
C GLY A 130 6.44 19.77 -10.96
N PHE A 131 5.81 20.94 -11.10
CA PHE A 131 4.35 21.08 -11.25
C PHE A 131 3.79 20.37 -12.49
N TYR A 132 4.55 20.38 -13.59
CA TYR A 132 4.12 19.74 -14.84
C TYR A 132 4.05 18.21 -14.72
N LEU A 133 4.84 17.60 -13.82
CA LEU A 133 4.73 16.17 -13.51
C LEU A 133 3.36 15.85 -12.87
N ALA A 134 2.91 16.69 -11.93
CA ALA A 134 1.62 16.50 -11.27
C ALA A 134 0.46 16.58 -12.29
N VAL A 135 0.51 17.54 -13.23
CA VAL A 135 -0.47 17.66 -14.32
C VAL A 135 -0.45 16.43 -15.23
N ALA A 136 0.72 15.88 -15.56
CA ALA A 136 0.84 14.66 -16.35
C ALA A 136 0.18 13.46 -15.65
N THR A 137 0.37 13.31 -14.33
CA THR A 137 -0.29 12.24 -13.57
C THR A 137 -1.80 12.40 -13.48
N LEU A 138 -2.30 13.64 -13.42
CA LEU A 138 -3.73 13.95 -13.48
C LEU A 138 -4.33 13.57 -14.85
N ALA A 139 -3.65 13.92 -15.94
CA ALA A 139 -4.07 13.54 -17.29
C ALA A 139 -4.07 12.01 -17.47
N ALA A 140 -3.04 11.32 -16.98
CA ALA A 140 -3.00 9.85 -16.96
C ALA A 140 -4.18 9.27 -16.20
N GLN A 141 -4.59 9.91 -15.10
CA GLN A 141 -5.74 9.45 -14.33
C GLN A 141 -7.05 9.50 -15.11
N PHE A 142 -7.35 10.60 -15.79
CA PHE A 142 -8.54 10.68 -16.62
C PHE A 142 -8.50 9.69 -17.79
N PHE A 143 -7.34 9.55 -18.43
CA PHE A 143 -7.17 8.64 -19.56
C PHE A 143 -7.38 7.17 -19.16
N ILE A 144 -6.78 6.75 -18.03
CA ILE A 144 -6.92 5.38 -17.53
C ILE A 144 -8.38 5.08 -17.16
N VAL A 145 -9.05 6.00 -16.47
CA VAL A 145 -10.46 5.83 -16.12
C VAL A 145 -11.31 5.70 -17.39
N TRP A 146 -11.10 6.57 -18.38
CA TRP A 146 -11.79 6.49 -19.67
C TRP A 146 -11.55 5.16 -20.41
N CYS A 147 -10.34 4.59 -20.31
CA CYS A 147 -10.02 3.30 -20.92
C CYS A 147 -10.70 2.11 -20.22
N LEU A 148 -11.03 2.25 -18.93
CA LEU A 148 -11.65 1.20 -18.11
C LEU A 148 -13.19 1.22 -18.13
N THR A 149 -13.80 2.34 -18.55
CA THR A 149 -15.26 2.54 -18.68
C THR A 149 -15.72 2.33 -20.11
#